data_AF-A0A962HCC8-F1
#
_entry.id   AF-A0A962HCC8-F1
#
_cell.length_a   1.000
_cell.length_b   1.000
_cell.length_c   1.000
_cell.angle_alpha   90.00
_cell.angle_beta   90.00
_cell.angle_gamma   90.00
#
_symmetry.space_group_name_H-M   'P 1'
#
loop_
_entity.id
_entity.type
_entity.pdbx_description
1 polymer ?
#
loop_
_entity_poly.entity_id
_entity_poly.type
_entity_poly.pdbx_seq_one_letter_code
_entity_poly.pdbx_strand_id
1 'polypeptide(L)'
;SGGTGDMDLYVKFGSAPTDSVYDCRSNGGTNAETCNIATAQTGTYYVRLKAYSAFSGVSLTGSYTAGGGGGGGGGVQTYTNNTPLAIPDRSTVSSTITVSGRTGNAPTTSKVSVNITHSYRGDLKIDLLAPDGSVYLLKASSGSDSAANVIATYTVNLSAEALNGAWKLRIQDTASGDTGTLNSWSLQF
;
A
#
# COMPACT_ATOMS: atom_id res chain seq x y z
N SER A 1 -5.39 28.78 -2.85
CA SER A 1 -6.43 29.33 -3.76
C SER A 1 -7.45 30.14 -2.99
N GLY A 2 -8.26 30.96 -3.68
CA GLY A 2 -9.22 31.88 -3.06
C GLY A 2 -8.58 33.17 -2.52
N GLY A 3 -9.39 34.01 -1.87
CA GLY A 3 -8.91 35.23 -1.22
C GLY A 3 -8.42 36.33 -2.18
N THR A 4 -7.69 37.30 -1.63
CA THR A 4 -7.03 38.41 -2.34
C THR A 4 -5.52 38.39 -2.11
N GLY A 5 -4.74 39.06 -2.95
CA GLY A 5 -3.28 39.13 -2.85
C GLY A 5 -2.52 38.20 -3.81
N ASP A 6 -1.24 38.07 -3.54
CA ASP A 6 -0.27 37.29 -4.33
C ASP A 6 0.60 36.48 -3.37
N MET A 7 0.33 35.18 -3.28
CA MET A 7 1.02 34.25 -2.39
C MET A 7 1.70 33.18 -3.24
N ASP A 8 2.99 32.98 -3.05
CA ASP A 8 3.71 31.86 -3.61
C ASP A 8 3.69 30.66 -2.65
N LEU A 9 3.67 29.47 -3.25
CA LEU A 9 3.74 28.19 -2.55
C LEU A 9 5.13 27.57 -2.73
N TYR A 10 5.78 27.19 -1.63
CA TYR A 10 7.02 26.42 -1.61
C TYR A 10 6.82 25.15 -0.80
N VAL A 11 7.23 24.00 -1.33
CA VAL A 11 7.10 22.71 -0.67
C VAL A 11 8.42 21.95 -0.68
N LYS A 12 8.76 21.32 0.44
CA LYS A 12 9.95 20.48 0.57
C LYS A 12 9.75 19.30 1.53
N PHE A 13 10.30 18.14 1.17
CA PHE A 13 10.38 16.95 2.01
C PHE A 13 11.51 17.05 3.04
N GLY A 14 11.23 16.63 4.28
CA GLY A 14 12.24 16.46 5.33
C GLY A 14 12.75 17.73 6.00
N SER A 15 12.51 18.91 5.43
CA SER A 15 12.88 20.20 6.03
C SER A 15 12.04 21.37 5.50
N ALA A 16 12.02 22.48 6.22
CA ALA A 16 11.37 23.71 5.74
C ALA A 16 12.04 24.23 4.44
N PRO A 17 11.26 24.64 3.43
CA PRO A 17 11.79 25.20 2.19
C PRO A 17 12.30 26.65 2.37
N THR A 18 13.34 27.01 1.62
CA THR A 18 13.86 28.38 1.50
C THR A 18 13.49 28.98 0.14
N ASP A 19 13.89 30.23 -0.09
CA ASP A 19 13.67 30.92 -1.37
C ASP A 19 14.47 30.30 -2.54
N SER A 20 15.51 29.53 -2.22
CA SER A 20 16.40 28.88 -3.19
C SER A 20 16.44 27.35 -3.06
N VAL A 21 15.87 26.79 -1.99
CA VAL A 21 15.88 25.35 -1.69
C VAL A 21 14.46 24.87 -1.47
N TYR A 22 13.90 24.21 -2.48
CA TYR A 22 12.55 23.66 -2.48
C TYR A 22 12.51 22.44 -3.42
N ASP A 23 11.54 21.56 -3.20
CA ASP A 23 11.31 20.43 -4.12
C ASP A 23 10.26 20.80 -5.17
N CYS A 24 9.36 21.71 -4.82
CA CYS A 24 8.38 22.26 -5.74
C CYS A 24 7.94 23.66 -5.29
N ARG A 25 7.67 24.50 -6.28
CA ARG A 25 7.36 25.92 -6.14
C ARG A 25 6.26 26.29 -7.14
N SER A 26 5.41 27.23 -6.77
CA SER A 26 4.51 27.94 -7.68
C SER A 26 4.97 29.39 -7.85
N ASN A 27 4.87 29.94 -9.08
CA ASN A 27 5.34 31.28 -9.44
C ASN A 27 4.23 32.11 -10.14
N GLY A 28 2.96 31.81 -9.88
CA GLY A 28 1.84 32.56 -10.45
C GLY A 28 1.70 33.93 -9.79
N GLY A 29 1.16 34.92 -10.50
CA GLY A 29 0.85 36.25 -9.93
C GLY A 29 -0.51 36.29 -9.23
N THR A 30 -0.96 35.19 -8.65
CA THR A 30 -2.28 35.06 -8.02
C THR A 30 -2.20 34.18 -6.78
N ASN A 31 -3.30 34.03 -6.04
CA ASN A 31 -3.37 33.04 -4.96
C ASN A 31 -3.69 31.61 -5.43
N ALA A 32 -3.89 31.40 -6.74
CA ALA A 32 -4.27 30.13 -7.33
C ALA A 32 -3.04 29.27 -7.66
N GLU A 33 -2.25 28.99 -6.64
CA GLU A 33 -0.99 28.27 -6.77
C GLU A 33 -1.15 26.75 -6.65
N THR A 34 -0.38 26.00 -7.45
CA THR A 34 -0.39 24.53 -7.43
C THR A 34 1.04 24.01 -7.43
N CYS A 35 1.30 23.03 -6.57
CA CYS A 35 2.59 22.38 -6.46
C CYS A 35 2.39 20.85 -6.47
N ASN A 36 2.79 20.21 -7.57
CA ASN A 36 2.62 18.78 -7.76
C ASN A 36 3.94 18.06 -7.51
N ILE A 37 3.96 17.17 -6.52
CA ILE A 37 5.10 16.30 -6.24
C ILE A 37 4.87 14.97 -6.94
N ALA A 38 5.63 14.70 -8.01
CA ALA A 38 5.41 13.53 -8.87
C ALA A 38 5.64 12.19 -8.16
N THR A 39 6.53 12.15 -7.16
CA THR A 39 6.81 10.93 -6.38
C THR A 39 6.84 11.28 -4.90
N ALA A 40 5.74 10.98 -4.21
CA ALA A 40 5.64 11.21 -2.77
C ALA A 40 6.49 10.17 -1.99
N GLN A 41 7.32 10.66 -1.08
CA GLN A 41 8.12 9.89 -0.14
C GLN A 41 7.40 9.81 1.21
N THR A 42 7.54 8.70 1.92
CA THR A 42 7.03 8.58 3.28
C THR A 42 7.80 9.51 4.21
N GLY A 43 7.11 10.45 4.84
CA GLY A 43 7.69 11.39 5.80
C GLY A 43 6.96 12.72 5.80
N THR A 44 7.61 13.76 6.33
CA THR A 44 7.00 15.09 6.50
C THR A 44 7.33 16.00 5.33
N TYR A 45 6.29 16.60 4.75
CA TYR A 45 6.41 17.71 3.80
C TYR A 45 6.12 19.03 4.50
N TYR A 46 7.04 19.98 4.35
CA TYR A 46 6.91 21.33 4.86
C TYR A 46 6.41 22.24 3.74
N VAL A 47 5.33 22.97 4.04
CA VAL A 47 4.72 23.92 3.12
C VAL A 47 4.94 25.33 3.66
N ARG A 48 5.58 26.19 2.86
CA ARG A 48 5.76 27.62 3.16
C ARG A 48 4.95 28.44 2.18
N LEU A 49 4.18 29.37 2.74
CA LEU A 49 3.43 30.38 2.02
C LEU A 49 4.21 31.69 2.09
N LYS A 50 4.56 32.27 0.95
CA LYS A 50 5.31 33.52 0.88
C LYS A 50 4.48 34.59 0.16
N ALA A 51 4.10 35.63 0.89
CA ALA A 51 3.40 36.78 0.32
C ALA A 51 4.36 37.65 -0.52
N TYR A 52 4.01 37.90 -1.78
CA TYR A 52 4.57 39.01 -2.58
C TYR A 52 3.74 40.28 -2.42
N SER A 53 2.44 40.13 -2.18
CA SER A 53 1.57 41.18 -1.67
C SER A 53 0.73 40.64 -0.50
N ALA A 54 0.22 41.53 0.36
CA ALA A 54 -0.60 41.12 1.49
C ALA A 54 -1.80 40.29 1.01
N PHE A 55 -1.91 39.06 1.50
CA PHE A 55 -3.01 38.15 1.14
C PHE A 55 -3.98 37.97 2.31
N SER A 56 -5.24 37.67 1.99
CA SER A 56 -6.29 37.38 2.98
C SER A 56 -7.32 36.41 2.43
N GLY A 57 -7.92 35.59 3.30
CA GLY A 57 -8.98 34.65 2.95
C GLY A 57 -8.54 33.49 2.05
N VAL A 58 -7.25 33.14 2.07
CA VAL A 58 -6.70 32.05 1.26
C VAL A 58 -6.97 30.69 1.92
N SER A 59 -7.19 29.67 1.10
CA SER A 59 -7.26 28.27 1.53
C SER A 59 -6.07 27.49 0.98
N LEU A 60 -5.42 26.72 1.85
CA LEU A 60 -4.38 25.77 1.50
C LEU A 60 -4.96 24.36 1.57
N THR A 61 -4.95 23.67 0.44
CA THR A 61 -5.40 22.27 0.35
C THR A 61 -4.21 21.40 -0.03
N GLY A 62 -3.90 20.41 0.80
CA GLY A 62 -2.97 19.34 0.46
C GLY A 62 -3.75 18.10 0.04
N SER A 63 -3.42 17.53 -1.12
CA SER A 63 -3.92 16.22 -1.56
C SER A 63 -2.76 15.33 -1.93
N TYR A 64 -2.91 14.03 -1.72
CA TYR A 64 -1.93 13.03 -2.13
C TYR A 64 -2.67 11.76 -2.55
N THR A 65 -2.15 11.09 -3.55
CA THR A 65 -2.57 9.73 -3.90
C THR A 65 -1.68 8.77 -3.13
N ALA A 66 -2.18 8.19 -2.05
CA ALA A 66 -1.52 7.05 -1.44
C ALA A 66 -1.44 5.93 -2.48
N GLY A 67 -0.27 5.32 -2.67
CA GLY A 67 -0.19 4.05 -3.38
C GLY A 67 -1.06 3.04 -2.64
N GLY A 68 -2.28 2.82 -3.15
CA GLY A 68 -3.25 1.85 -2.61
C GLY A 68 -3.50 1.96 -1.10
N GLY A 69 -4.24 2.98 -0.64
CA GLY A 69 -4.70 3.03 0.75
C GLY A 69 -5.30 4.37 1.14
N GLY A 70 -6.54 4.60 0.73
CA GLY A 70 -7.30 5.80 1.08
C GLY A 70 -7.50 5.95 2.59
N GLY A 71 -7.50 7.21 3.01
CA GLY A 71 -7.42 7.68 4.40
C GLY A 71 -8.48 7.19 5.38
N GLY A 72 -8.19 7.55 6.64
CA GLY A 72 -8.89 7.16 7.86
C GLY A 72 -10.41 7.09 7.75
N GLY A 73 -10.91 5.89 7.92
CA GLY A 73 -12.30 5.57 8.18
C GLY A 73 -12.36 4.10 8.55
N GLY A 74 -12.96 3.76 9.69
CA GLY A 74 -13.11 2.38 10.19
C GLY A 74 -14.00 1.47 9.34
N GLY A 75 -14.12 1.76 8.03
CA GLY A 75 -14.85 0.96 7.07
C GLY A 75 -13.97 -0.10 6.41
N VAL A 76 -14.65 -1.05 5.77
CA VAL A 76 -13.99 -2.14 5.06
C VAL A 76 -13.16 -1.57 3.90
N GLN A 77 -11.88 -1.90 3.81
CA GLN A 77 -11.06 -1.56 2.64
C GLN A 77 -10.28 -2.77 2.15
N THR A 78 -10.00 -2.77 0.84
CA THR A 78 -9.23 -3.82 0.17
C THR A 78 -7.94 -3.25 -0.39
N TYR A 79 -6.83 -3.88 -0.03
CA TYR A 79 -5.50 -3.61 -0.51
C TYR A 79 -5.09 -4.73 -1.46
N THR A 80 -4.46 -4.40 -2.59
CA THR A 80 -4.20 -5.38 -3.64
C THR A 80 -2.78 -5.25 -4.16
N ASN A 81 -2.14 -6.39 -4.42
CA ASN A 81 -0.90 -6.46 -5.19
C ASN A 81 -1.16 -7.32 -6.44
N ASN A 82 -1.02 -6.70 -7.61
CA ASN A 82 -1.22 -7.31 -8.93
C ASN A 82 0.11 -7.52 -9.68
N THR A 83 1.26 -7.37 -9.01
CA THR A 83 2.56 -7.62 -9.63
C THR A 83 2.78 -9.13 -9.68
N PRO A 84 2.89 -9.74 -10.88
CA PRO A 84 3.13 -11.16 -10.98
C PRO A 84 4.46 -11.55 -10.36
N LEU A 85 4.48 -12.68 -9.65
CA LEU A 85 5.66 -13.22 -9.00
C LEU A 85 5.80 -14.69 -9.34
N ALA A 86 6.90 -15.06 -9.98
CA ALA A 86 7.22 -16.45 -10.31
C ALA A 86 7.37 -17.28 -9.02
N ILE A 87 6.91 -18.52 -9.07
CA ILE A 87 7.04 -19.51 -8.00
C ILE A 87 7.83 -20.69 -8.59
N PRO A 88 9.18 -20.70 -8.47
CA PRO A 88 9.97 -21.85 -8.88
C PRO A 88 9.77 -23.06 -7.97
N ASP A 89 10.04 -24.24 -8.50
CA ASP A 89 10.06 -25.50 -7.75
C ASP A 89 10.92 -25.41 -6.49
N ARG A 90 10.45 -26.06 -5.42
CA ARG A 90 11.18 -26.21 -4.14
C ARG A 90 11.71 -24.88 -3.59
N SER A 91 10.97 -23.80 -3.82
CA SER A 91 11.37 -22.46 -3.44
C SER A 91 10.33 -21.79 -2.54
N THR A 92 10.77 -20.71 -1.88
CA THR A 92 9.88 -19.83 -1.12
C THR A 92 9.97 -18.44 -1.70
N VAL A 93 8.81 -17.87 -2.03
CA VAL A 93 8.69 -16.50 -2.51
C VAL A 93 7.75 -15.70 -1.61
N SER A 94 7.83 -14.38 -1.67
CA SER A 94 6.97 -13.51 -0.87
C SER A 94 6.58 -12.25 -1.64
N SER A 95 5.29 -11.93 -1.61
CA SER A 95 4.74 -10.68 -2.13
C SER A 95 4.25 -9.83 -0.97
N THR A 96 4.41 -8.51 -1.05
CA THR A 96 4.12 -7.58 0.05
C THR A 96 2.98 -6.63 -0.32
N ILE A 97 2.10 -6.36 0.65
CA ILE A 97 1.14 -5.26 0.65
C ILE A 97 1.45 -4.37 1.86
N THR A 98 1.66 -3.08 1.64
CA THR A 98 1.85 -2.11 2.72
C THR A 98 0.53 -1.43 3.03
N VAL A 99 0.13 -1.47 4.29
CA VAL A 99 -1.08 -0.80 4.80
C VAL A 99 -0.63 0.39 5.65
N SER A 100 -1.23 1.56 5.41
CA SER A 100 -0.90 2.78 6.15
C SER A 100 -2.14 3.65 6.33
N GLY A 101 -2.08 4.60 7.27
CA GLY A 101 -3.16 5.58 7.47
C GLY A 101 -4.40 5.03 8.19
N ARG A 102 -4.34 3.80 8.72
CA ARG A 102 -5.39 3.22 9.57
C ARG A 102 -5.06 3.34 11.05
N THR A 103 -6.05 3.11 11.90
CA THR A 103 -5.87 3.04 13.37
C THR A 103 -6.49 1.75 13.88
N GLY A 104 -5.95 1.22 14.98
CA GLY A 104 -6.44 -0.02 15.59
C GLY A 104 -5.96 -1.30 14.93
N ASN A 105 -6.61 -2.40 15.32
CA ASN A 105 -6.30 -3.75 14.87
C ASN A 105 -7.21 -4.21 13.72
N ALA A 106 -6.76 -5.21 12.99
CA ALA A 106 -7.54 -5.84 11.93
C ALA A 106 -8.78 -6.58 12.52
N PRO A 107 -9.85 -6.81 11.76
CA PRO A 107 -11.02 -7.53 12.26
C PRO A 107 -10.81 -9.05 12.33
N THR A 108 -11.74 -9.73 13.02
CA THR A 108 -11.78 -11.20 13.06
C THR A 108 -12.24 -11.84 11.75
N THR A 109 -12.70 -11.03 10.79
CA THR A 109 -13.31 -11.44 9.52
C THR A 109 -12.53 -10.96 8.31
N SER A 110 -11.23 -10.64 8.48
CA SER A 110 -10.39 -10.21 7.37
C SER A 110 -10.34 -11.26 6.27
N LYS A 111 -10.28 -10.83 5.01
CA LYS A 111 -10.24 -11.73 3.86
C LYS A 111 -8.93 -11.61 3.10
N VAL A 112 -8.31 -12.75 2.81
CA VAL A 112 -7.16 -12.86 1.93
C VAL A 112 -7.60 -13.56 0.65
N SER A 113 -7.63 -12.85 -0.47
CA SER A 113 -7.94 -13.45 -1.77
C SER A 113 -6.65 -13.68 -2.55
N VAL A 114 -6.49 -14.86 -3.14
CA VAL A 114 -5.31 -15.23 -3.93
C VAL A 114 -5.73 -15.70 -5.31
N ASN A 115 -4.93 -15.33 -6.31
CA ASN A 115 -5.00 -15.83 -7.68
C ASN A 115 -3.60 -16.31 -8.09
N ILE A 116 -3.41 -17.62 -8.11
CA ILE A 116 -2.14 -18.27 -8.43
C ILE A 116 -2.37 -19.27 -9.56
N THR A 117 -1.55 -19.16 -10.62
CA THR A 117 -1.44 -20.17 -11.66
C THR A 117 -0.45 -21.24 -11.20
N HIS A 118 -0.87 -22.50 -11.23
CA HIS A 118 -0.04 -23.66 -10.89
C HIS A 118 -0.66 -24.93 -11.48
N SER A 119 0.12 -25.84 -12.04
CA SER A 119 -0.40 -27.09 -12.61
C SER A 119 -0.84 -28.09 -11.53
N TYR A 120 -0.15 -28.14 -10.40
CA TYR A 120 -0.51 -28.99 -9.25
C TYR A 120 -0.59 -28.16 -7.96
N ARG A 121 -1.78 -27.67 -7.58
CA ARG A 121 -1.91 -26.72 -6.45
C ARG A 121 -1.64 -27.35 -5.09
N GLY A 122 -1.63 -28.67 -5.00
CA GLY A 122 -1.29 -29.43 -3.82
C GLY A 122 0.14 -29.20 -3.34
N ASP A 123 1.05 -28.76 -4.20
CA ASP A 123 2.44 -28.53 -3.82
C ASP A 123 2.62 -27.25 -3.01
N LEU A 124 1.65 -26.34 -3.11
CA LEU A 124 1.72 -25.01 -2.53
C LEU A 124 1.30 -25.01 -1.06
N LYS A 125 2.20 -24.50 -0.21
CA LYS A 125 1.89 -23.98 1.12
C LYS A 125 1.83 -22.47 1.07
N ILE A 126 0.73 -21.90 1.59
CA ILE A 126 0.47 -20.45 1.56
C ILE A 126 0.24 -19.96 2.98
N ASP A 127 1.08 -19.01 3.40
CA ASP A 127 0.96 -18.33 4.68
C ASP A 127 0.76 -16.82 4.46
N LEU A 128 -0.03 -16.18 5.33
CA LEU A 128 -0.01 -14.74 5.54
C LEU A 128 0.92 -14.42 6.71
N LEU A 129 1.84 -13.48 6.54
CA LEU A 129 2.66 -12.92 7.61
C LEU A 129 2.16 -11.51 7.93
N ALA A 130 1.85 -11.30 9.21
CA ALA A 130 1.48 -10.00 9.74
C ALA A 130 2.71 -9.09 9.94
N PRO A 131 2.52 -7.77 10.14
CA PRO A 131 3.63 -6.83 10.29
C PRO A 131 4.55 -7.10 11.49
N ASP A 132 4.01 -7.74 12.54
CA ASP A 132 4.75 -8.15 13.73
C ASP A 132 5.55 -9.46 13.53
N GLY A 133 5.36 -10.15 12.41
CA GLY A 133 5.96 -11.44 12.08
C GLY A 133 5.09 -12.66 12.39
N SER A 134 3.90 -12.49 12.97
CA SER A 134 2.93 -13.57 13.21
C SER A 134 2.52 -14.23 11.90
N VAL A 135 2.36 -15.56 11.94
CA VAL A 135 2.14 -16.38 10.74
C VAL A 135 0.77 -17.05 10.80
N TYR A 136 -0.02 -16.86 9.75
CA TYR A 136 -1.35 -17.43 9.58
C TYR A 136 -1.36 -18.37 8.37
N LEU A 137 -1.58 -19.67 8.62
CA LEU A 137 -1.70 -20.66 7.55
C LEU A 137 -3.01 -20.45 6.78
N LEU A 138 -2.92 -20.19 5.47
CA LEU A 138 -4.08 -20.07 4.59
C LEU A 138 -4.38 -21.39 3.91
N LYS A 139 -3.33 -22.06 3.41
CA LYS A 139 -3.41 -23.37 2.77
C LYS A 139 -2.18 -24.19 3.10
N ALA A 140 -2.39 -25.43 3.56
CA ALA A 140 -1.34 -26.44 3.63
C ALA A 140 -1.10 -27.07 2.25
N SER A 141 0.13 -27.51 2.02
CA SER A 141 0.40 -28.43 0.92
C SER A 141 -0.28 -29.78 1.18
N SER A 142 -0.66 -30.46 0.10
CA SER A 142 -1.35 -31.74 0.11
C SER A 142 -1.01 -32.49 -1.17
N GLY A 143 -0.30 -33.61 -1.05
CA GLY A 143 0.03 -34.49 -2.19
C GLY A 143 -1.17 -35.22 -2.80
N SER A 144 -2.39 -34.94 -2.35
CA SER A 144 -3.63 -35.47 -2.93
C SER A 144 -4.49 -34.38 -3.58
N ASP A 145 -4.08 -33.11 -3.54
CA ASP A 145 -4.80 -31.99 -4.17
C ASP A 145 -4.23 -31.70 -5.56
N SER A 146 -4.52 -32.57 -6.52
CA SER A 146 -3.99 -32.53 -7.88
C SER A 146 -4.67 -31.52 -8.82
N ALA A 147 -5.54 -30.65 -8.30
CA ALA A 147 -6.21 -29.66 -9.11
C ALA A 147 -5.26 -28.52 -9.49
N ALA A 148 -5.50 -27.90 -10.64
CA ALA A 148 -4.77 -26.72 -11.06
C ALA A 148 -5.25 -25.47 -10.32
N ASN A 149 -4.35 -24.50 -10.19
CA ASN A 149 -4.54 -23.13 -9.74
C ASN A 149 -5.07 -22.98 -8.30
N VAL A 150 -4.73 -21.86 -7.67
CA VAL A 150 -5.36 -21.44 -6.42
C VAL A 150 -6.07 -20.12 -6.68
N ILE A 151 -7.39 -20.21 -6.84
CA ILE A 151 -8.30 -19.06 -6.89
C ILE A 151 -9.20 -19.21 -5.67
N ALA A 152 -8.83 -18.55 -4.57
CA ALA A 152 -9.47 -18.78 -3.28
C ALA A 152 -9.52 -17.49 -2.44
N THR A 153 -10.50 -17.42 -1.54
CA THR A 153 -10.58 -16.39 -0.50
C THR A 153 -10.62 -17.06 0.86
N TYR A 154 -9.69 -16.68 1.73
CA TYR A 154 -9.56 -17.18 3.09
C TYR A 154 -10.06 -16.12 4.07
N THR A 155 -10.90 -16.51 5.02
CA THR A 155 -11.25 -15.65 6.16
C THR A 155 -10.29 -15.93 7.30
N VAL A 156 -9.62 -14.90 7.81
CA VAL A 156 -8.59 -15.00 8.84
C VAL A 156 -8.94 -14.08 9.99
N ASN A 157 -8.82 -14.59 11.22
CA ASN A 157 -8.92 -13.76 12.40
C ASN A 157 -7.59 -13.03 12.64
N LEU A 158 -7.58 -11.72 12.43
CA LEU A 158 -6.40 -10.88 12.59
C LEU A 158 -6.58 -9.85 13.73
N SER A 159 -7.48 -10.10 14.69
CA SER A 159 -7.81 -9.12 15.74
C SER A 159 -6.69 -8.78 16.72
N ALA A 160 -5.65 -9.61 16.76
CA ALA A 160 -4.42 -9.32 17.50
C ALA A 160 -3.47 -8.39 16.75
N GLU A 161 -3.66 -8.21 15.43
CA GLU A 161 -2.68 -7.58 14.55
C GLU A 161 -3.01 -6.11 14.30
N ALA A 162 -1.98 -5.26 14.36
CA ALA A 162 -2.11 -3.88 13.92
C ALA A 162 -2.43 -3.82 12.42
N LEU A 163 -3.38 -2.96 12.04
CA LEU A 163 -3.74 -2.77 10.63
C LEU A 163 -2.56 -2.29 9.78
N ASN A 164 -1.84 -1.29 10.27
CA ASN A 164 -0.74 -0.67 9.55
C ASN A 164 0.52 -1.53 9.61
N GLY A 165 1.21 -1.61 8.47
CA GLY A 165 2.48 -2.28 8.34
C GLY A 165 2.59 -3.07 7.05
N ALA A 166 3.67 -3.84 6.93
CA ALA A 166 3.94 -4.68 5.78
C ALA A 166 3.34 -6.08 5.99
N TRP A 167 2.27 -6.37 5.28
CA TRP A 167 1.66 -7.71 5.21
C TRP A 167 2.29 -8.49 4.07
N LYS A 168 2.69 -9.74 4.31
CA LYS A 168 3.35 -10.56 3.28
C LYS A 168 2.57 -11.83 3.01
N LEU A 169 2.29 -12.12 1.75
CA LEU A 169 1.86 -13.44 1.31
C LEU A 169 3.11 -14.24 1.00
N ARG A 170 3.38 -15.28 1.80
CA ARG A 170 4.48 -16.22 1.60
C ARG A 170 3.94 -17.47 0.94
N ILE A 171 4.53 -17.83 -0.19
CA ILE A 171 4.16 -19.01 -0.96
C ILE A 171 5.40 -19.89 -1.04
N GLN A 172 5.22 -21.16 -0.68
CA GLN A 172 6.24 -22.18 -0.79
C GLN A 172 5.73 -23.25 -1.73
N ASP A 173 6.51 -23.53 -2.76
CA ASP A 173 6.37 -24.76 -3.50
C ASP A 173 7.21 -25.82 -2.80
N THR A 174 6.55 -26.91 -2.38
CA THR A 174 7.17 -27.98 -1.59
C THR A 174 7.54 -29.21 -2.42
N ALA A 175 7.19 -29.22 -3.70
CA ALA A 175 7.47 -30.32 -4.62
C ALA A 175 8.31 -29.84 -5.82
N SER A 176 8.57 -30.76 -6.74
CA SER A 176 9.26 -30.48 -8.00
C SER A 176 8.42 -31.00 -9.15
N GLY A 177 8.54 -30.37 -10.31
CA GLY A 177 7.85 -30.74 -11.54
C GLY A 177 6.85 -29.68 -12.01
N ASP A 178 6.39 -28.83 -11.10
CA ASP A 178 5.28 -27.91 -11.32
C ASP A 178 5.65 -26.51 -10.81
N THR A 179 6.06 -25.62 -11.72
CA THR A 179 6.26 -24.20 -11.37
C THR A 179 4.95 -23.42 -11.46
N GLY A 180 4.89 -22.27 -10.79
CA GLY A 180 3.73 -21.40 -10.84
C GLY A 180 4.02 -19.91 -10.92
N THR A 181 2.94 -19.14 -10.83
CA THR A 181 2.99 -17.67 -10.76
C THR A 181 1.86 -17.17 -9.87
N LEU A 182 2.20 -16.38 -8.86
CA LEU A 182 1.22 -15.54 -8.18
C LEU A 182 0.84 -14.42 -9.17
N ASN A 183 -0.41 -14.41 -9.61
CA ASN A 183 -0.93 -13.39 -10.53
C ASN A 183 -1.34 -12.13 -9.75
N SER A 184 -2.07 -12.32 -8.64
CA SER A 184 -2.47 -11.26 -7.74
C SER A 184 -2.91 -11.80 -6.38
N TRP A 185 -2.92 -10.92 -5.38
CA TRP A 185 -3.59 -11.17 -4.12
C TRP A 185 -4.10 -9.88 -3.49
N SER A 186 -5.09 -10.00 -2.62
CA SER A 186 -5.63 -8.87 -1.86
C SER A 186 -5.89 -9.20 -0.41
N LEU A 187 -5.85 -8.16 0.41
CA LEU A 187 -6.15 -8.18 1.84
C LEU A 187 -7.28 -7.19 2.11
N GLN A 188 -8.40 -7.69 2.64
CA GLN A 188 -9.54 -6.89 3.06
C GLN A 188 -9.65 -6.92 4.58
N PHE A 189 -9.68 -5.74 5.18
CA PHE A 189 -10.04 -5.53 6.58
C PHE A 189 -11.42 -4.89 6.60
#